data_AF-A0A956VYM0-F1
#
_entry.id   AF-A0A956VYM0-F1
#
_cell.length_a   1.000
_cell.length_b   1.000
_cell.length_c   1.000
_cell.angle_alpha   90.00
_cell.angle_beta   90.00
_cell.angle_gamma   90.00
#
_symmetry.space_group_name_H-M   'P 1'
#
loop_
_entity.id
_entity.type
_entity.pdbx_description
1 polymer ?
#
loop_
_entity_poly.entity_id
_entity_poly.type
_entity_poly.pdbx_seq_one_letter_code
_entity_poly.pdbx_strand_id
1 'polypeptide(L)'
;MQVRLHSPDITCEHCIETISRAVAATEGASFVEGDPGNGIFTIEVSAGAVLDTVASALLAEGYTLGDIPAEGGSHPGPAVDIGSWVPSDYRVERSEVGANVNYDCYCGCDAGFALDRSQADQPTESCCCGNHIFVGPDAGTRITSKLDDANRYRVDVQQVTMPWGQPVEVALAIPSE
;
A
#
# COMPACT_ATOMS: atom_id res chain seq x y z
N MET A 1 6.73 -8.87 -9.75
CA MET A 1 6.50 -7.61 -10.50
C MET A 1 5.02 -7.30 -10.47
N GLN A 2 4.66 -6.12 -9.98
CA GLN A 2 3.26 -5.71 -9.85
C GLN A 2 2.77 -5.05 -11.14
N VAL A 3 1.60 -5.45 -11.58
CA VAL A 3 0.95 -4.97 -12.79
C VAL A 3 -0.50 -4.69 -12.47
N ARG A 4 -0.90 -3.44 -12.70
CA ARG A 4 -2.29 -2.98 -12.60
C ARG A 4 -3.02 -3.43 -13.86
N LEU A 5 -4.26 -3.90 -13.74
CA LEU A 5 -5.09 -4.47 -14.82
C LEU A 5 -6.54 -4.02 -14.63
N HIS A 6 -7.31 -3.93 -15.71
CA HIS A 6 -8.70 -3.45 -15.68
C HIS A 6 -9.65 -4.50 -16.25
N SER A 7 -10.80 -4.69 -15.61
CA SER A 7 -11.89 -5.51 -16.12
C SER A 7 -13.23 -4.78 -15.90
N PRO A 8 -13.92 -4.38 -16.99
CA PRO A 8 -15.15 -3.58 -16.91
C PRO A 8 -16.34 -4.38 -16.35
N ASP A 9 -16.20 -5.70 -16.26
CA ASP A 9 -17.22 -6.60 -15.73
C ASP A 9 -17.23 -6.62 -14.19
N ILE A 10 -16.22 -6.00 -13.55
CA ILE A 10 -16.19 -5.80 -12.10
C ILE A 10 -17.14 -4.65 -11.74
N THR A 11 -18.24 -5.02 -11.11
CA THR A 11 -19.30 -4.06 -10.73
C THR A 11 -19.57 -4.03 -9.22
N CYS A 12 -18.95 -4.93 -8.45
CA CYS A 12 -19.09 -5.03 -7.01
C CYS A 12 -17.95 -5.85 -6.37
N GLU A 13 -17.85 -5.84 -5.04
CA GLU A 13 -16.78 -6.51 -4.29
C GLU A 13 -16.77 -8.04 -4.45
N HIS A 14 -17.93 -8.66 -4.67
CA HIS A 14 -17.99 -10.10 -4.94
C HIS A 14 -17.28 -10.48 -6.26
N CYS A 15 -17.22 -9.57 -7.23
CA CYS A 15 -16.44 -9.76 -8.45
C CYS A 15 -14.94 -9.79 -8.13
N ILE A 16 -14.46 -8.91 -7.24
CA ILE A 16 -13.06 -8.85 -6.80
C ILE A 16 -12.66 -10.13 -6.07
N GLU A 17 -13.50 -10.68 -5.20
CA GLU A 17 -13.22 -11.96 -4.55
C GLU A 17 -13.15 -13.14 -5.52
N THR A 18 -13.98 -13.11 -6.56
CA THR A 18 -13.98 -14.18 -7.58
C THR A 18 -12.70 -14.11 -8.40
N ILE A 19 -12.34 -12.90 -8.86
CA ILE A 19 -11.08 -12.62 -9.56
C ILE A 19 -9.88 -12.98 -8.69
N SER A 20 -9.88 -12.59 -7.42
CA SER A 20 -8.81 -12.90 -6.46
C SER A 20 -8.59 -14.41 -6.32
N ARG A 21 -9.67 -15.20 -6.22
CA ARG A 21 -9.56 -16.66 -6.17
C ARG A 21 -8.99 -17.27 -7.46
N ALA A 22 -9.43 -16.80 -8.61
CA ALA A 22 -8.93 -17.29 -9.90
C ALA A 22 -7.46 -16.90 -10.14
N VAL A 23 -7.04 -15.71 -9.68
CA VAL A 23 -5.64 -15.29 -9.69
C VAL A 23 -4.81 -16.13 -8.71
N ALA A 24 -5.30 -16.35 -7.48
CA ALA A 24 -4.62 -17.16 -6.47
C ALA A 24 -4.54 -18.66 -6.83
N ALA A 25 -5.45 -19.16 -7.65
CA ALA A 25 -5.38 -20.52 -8.19
C ALA A 25 -4.33 -20.66 -9.31
N THR A 26 -3.84 -19.55 -9.85
CA THR A 26 -2.80 -19.52 -10.88
C THR A 26 -1.43 -19.44 -10.24
N GLU A 27 -0.66 -20.50 -10.37
CA GLU A 27 0.64 -20.63 -9.73
C GLU A 27 1.65 -19.58 -10.26
N GLY A 28 2.31 -18.88 -9.34
CA GLY A 28 3.25 -17.81 -9.68
C GLY A 28 2.60 -16.43 -9.88
N ALA A 29 1.28 -16.30 -9.66
CA ALA A 29 0.59 -15.03 -9.56
C ALA A 29 -0.15 -14.91 -8.23
N SER A 30 -0.28 -13.68 -7.76
CA SER A 30 -1.05 -13.36 -6.56
C SER A 30 -1.83 -12.07 -6.77
N PHE A 31 -3.07 -12.06 -6.30
CA PHE A 31 -3.90 -10.87 -6.34
C PHE A 31 -3.44 -9.91 -5.24
N VAL A 32 -3.24 -8.64 -5.58
CA VAL A 32 -2.71 -7.63 -4.65
C VAL A 32 -3.84 -6.76 -4.12
N GLU A 33 -4.62 -6.17 -5.01
CA GLU A 33 -5.75 -5.31 -4.64
C GLU A 33 -6.75 -5.16 -5.79
N GLY A 34 -7.97 -4.74 -5.48
CA GLY A 34 -9.02 -4.52 -6.47
C GLY A 34 -9.93 -3.37 -6.07
N ASP A 35 -10.15 -2.47 -7.00
CA ASP A 35 -11.07 -1.34 -6.95
C ASP A 35 -12.28 -1.64 -7.86
N PRO A 36 -13.39 -2.14 -7.29
CA PRO A 36 -14.60 -2.41 -8.05
C PRO A 36 -15.34 -1.14 -8.48
N GLY A 37 -15.06 0.01 -7.86
CA GLY A 37 -15.65 1.29 -8.25
C GLY A 37 -15.10 1.79 -9.58
N ASN A 38 -13.85 1.48 -9.89
CA ASN A 38 -13.19 1.82 -11.15
C ASN A 38 -12.96 0.61 -12.07
N GLY A 39 -13.33 -0.60 -11.63
CA GLY A 39 -13.12 -1.85 -12.36
C GLY A 39 -11.65 -2.25 -12.50
N ILE A 40 -10.78 -1.77 -11.62
CA ILE A 40 -9.32 -1.93 -11.73
C ILE A 40 -8.82 -2.82 -10.61
N PHE A 41 -7.78 -3.60 -10.84
CA PHE A 41 -7.16 -4.40 -9.81
C PHE A 41 -5.68 -4.62 -10.12
N THR A 42 -4.87 -4.72 -9.08
CA THR A 42 -3.44 -4.92 -9.18
C THR A 42 -3.13 -6.36 -8.80
N ILE A 43 -2.28 -6.99 -9.59
CA ILE A 43 -1.76 -8.33 -9.29
C ILE A 43 -0.25 -8.33 -9.32
N GLU A 44 0.33 -9.23 -8.57
CA GLU A 44 1.75 -9.49 -8.60
C GLU A 44 2.01 -10.79 -9.35
N VAL A 45 2.97 -10.72 -10.27
CA VAL A 45 3.40 -11.90 -10.99
C VAL A 45 4.90 -12.09 -10.87
N SER A 46 5.27 -13.35 -10.75
CA SER A 46 6.67 -13.77 -10.68
C SER A 46 7.42 -13.54 -12.01
N ALA A 47 6.74 -13.58 -13.17
CA ALA A 47 7.31 -13.23 -14.49
C ALA A 47 6.23 -12.78 -15.49
N GLY A 48 6.63 -12.06 -16.55
CA GLY A 48 5.70 -11.51 -17.54
C GLY A 48 4.81 -12.55 -18.25
N ALA A 49 5.32 -13.75 -18.52
CA ALA A 49 4.54 -14.84 -19.14
C ALA A 49 3.47 -15.45 -18.21
N VAL A 50 3.54 -15.20 -16.89
CA VAL A 50 2.53 -15.68 -15.94
C VAL A 50 1.23 -14.86 -16.06
N LEU A 51 1.31 -13.62 -16.55
CA LEU A 51 0.12 -12.79 -16.82
C LEU A 51 -0.84 -13.43 -17.84
N ASP A 52 -0.33 -14.10 -18.88
CA ASP A 52 -1.15 -14.77 -19.89
C ASP A 52 -1.97 -15.95 -19.30
N THR A 53 -1.41 -16.60 -18.27
CA THR A 53 -2.06 -17.71 -17.57
C THR A 53 -3.14 -17.20 -16.62
N VAL A 54 -2.87 -16.09 -15.91
CA VAL A 54 -3.86 -15.42 -15.04
C VAL A 54 -5.02 -14.85 -15.86
N ALA A 55 -4.72 -14.20 -16.98
CA ALA A 55 -5.73 -13.64 -17.88
C ALA A 55 -6.71 -14.71 -18.41
N SER A 56 -6.18 -15.89 -18.73
CA SER A 56 -6.98 -17.03 -19.20
C SER A 56 -7.85 -17.63 -18.08
N ALA A 57 -7.34 -17.69 -16.84
CA ALA A 57 -8.09 -18.18 -15.68
C ALA A 57 -9.25 -17.24 -15.30
N LEU A 58 -9.05 -15.92 -15.40
CA LEU A 58 -10.09 -14.92 -15.15
C LEU A 58 -11.20 -14.93 -16.21
N LEU A 59 -10.85 -15.15 -17.49
CA LEU A 59 -11.81 -15.26 -18.58
C LEU A 59 -12.74 -16.49 -18.41
N ALA A 60 -12.22 -17.58 -17.84
CA ALA A 60 -13.01 -18.78 -17.56
C ALA A 60 -14.05 -18.58 -16.44
N GLU A 61 -13.78 -17.68 -15.49
CA GLU A 61 -14.75 -17.23 -14.49
C GLU A 61 -15.66 -16.08 -15.01
N GLY A 62 -15.50 -15.71 -16.28
CA GLY A 62 -16.34 -14.73 -16.97
C GLY A 62 -15.86 -13.27 -16.89
N TYR A 63 -14.64 -13.03 -16.41
CA TYR A 63 -14.06 -11.68 -16.32
C TYR A 63 -13.15 -11.40 -17.51
N THR A 64 -13.54 -10.46 -18.38
CA THR A 64 -12.70 -10.07 -19.51
C THR A 64 -11.73 -8.95 -19.10
N LEU A 65 -10.44 -9.13 -19.40
CA LEU A 65 -9.46 -8.06 -19.19
C LEU A 65 -9.54 -7.06 -20.34
N GLY A 66 -9.73 -5.79 -20.03
CA GLY A 66 -9.75 -4.68 -21.00
C GLY A 66 -8.56 -3.75 -20.81
N ASP A 67 -8.41 -2.77 -21.70
CA ASP A 67 -7.39 -1.72 -21.53
C ASP A 67 -7.65 -0.89 -20.28
N ILE A 68 -6.59 -0.54 -19.55
CA ILE A 68 -6.66 0.33 -18.37
C ILE A 68 -6.81 1.77 -18.85
N PRO A 69 -7.87 2.51 -18.48
CA PRO A 69 -7.93 3.92 -18.82
C PRO A 69 -6.86 4.64 -18.00
N ALA A 70 -5.94 5.31 -18.69
CA ALA A 70 -4.85 6.04 -18.07
C ALA A 70 -5.37 7.24 -17.26
N GLU A 71 -4.95 7.28 -15.99
CA GLU A 71 -4.85 8.44 -15.09
C GLU A 71 -6.11 9.24 -14.67
N GLY A 72 -6.20 9.51 -13.36
CA GLY A 72 -6.86 10.70 -12.79
C GLY A 72 -8.27 10.52 -12.24
N GLY A 73 -8.41 10.41 -10.90
CA GLY A 73 -9.72 10.55 -10.25
C GLY A 73 -9.70 10.39 -8.73
N SER A 74 -9.71 11.51 -8.00
CA SER A 74 -9.96 11.60 -6.56
C SER A 74 -11.27 10.91 -6.15
N HIS A 75 -11.27 10.14 -5.05
CA HIS A 75 -12.49 9.71 -4.33
C HIS A 75 -12.64 10.49 -3.02
N PRO A 76 -13.88 10.82 -2.58
CA PRO A 76 -14.13 11.73 -1.48
C PRO A 76 -14.16 10.98 -0.14
N GLY A 77 -13.06 11.03 0.61
CA GLY A 77 -13.13 10.85 2.07
C GLY A 77 -13.87 12.02 2.73
N PRO A 78 -14.29 11.93 4.00
CA PRO A 78 -14.75 13.11 4.73
C PRO A 78 -13.70 14.22 4.58
N ALA A 79 -14.12 15.49 4.54
CA ALA A 79 -13.20 16.62 4.39
C ALA A 79 -12.27 16.73 5.62
N VAL A 80 -11.23 15.90 5.62
CA VAL A 80 -10.11 16.00 6.54
C VAL A 80 -9.18 17.04 5.93
N ASP A 81 -8.82 18.04 6.70
CA ASP A 81 -7.71 18.91 6.34
C ASP A 81 -6.42 18.08 6.35
N ILE A 82 -6.07 17.52 5.19
CA ILE A 82 -4.87 16.69 5.00
C ILE A 82 -3.62 17.47 5.44
N GLY A 83 -3.64 18.80 5.30
CA GLY A 83 -2.56 19.69 5.72
C GLY A 83 -2.23 19.57 7.21
N SER A 84 -3.22 19.25 8.06
CA SER A 84 -3.04 19.12 9.52
C SER A 84 -3.27 17.71 10.08
N TRP A 85 -3.69 16.75 9.26
CA TRP A 85 -3.97 15.40 9.71
C TRP A 85 -2.71 14.67 10.18
N VAL A 86 -2.77 14.00 11.34
CA VAL A 86 -1.76 13.06 11.80
C VAL A 86 -2.45 11.80 12.32
N PRO A 87 -1.80 10.62 12.27
CA PRO A 87 -2.33 9.45 12.94
C PRO A 87 -2.54 9.73 14.43
N SER A 88 -3.68 9.34 14.97
CA SER A 88 -3.97 9.50 16.39
C SER A 88 -3.22 8.50 17.27
N ASP A 89 -2.83 7.35 16.72
CA ASP A 89 -2.10 6.29 17.42
C ASP A 89 -1.35 5.39 16.41
N TYR A 90 -0.39 4.61 16.91
CA TYR A 90 0.32 3.58 16.16
C TYR A 90 0.17 2.23 16.85
N ARG A 91 -0.34 1.24 16.12
CA ARG A 91 -0.38 -0.15 16.57
C ARG A 91 0.99 -0.79 16.32
N VAL A 92 1.64 -1.21 17.40
CA VAL A 92 2.97 -1.84 17.32
C VAL A 92 2.87 -3.31 17.74
N GLU A 93 3.18 -4.19 16.80
CA GLU A 93 3.08 -5.64 16.99
C GLU A 93 4.44 -6.31 16.77
N ARG A 94 4.78 -7.30 17.59
CA ARG A 94 6.04 -8.05 17.42
C ARG A 94 5.96 -8.92 16.17
N SER A 95 6.98 -8.84 15.33
CA SER A 95 7.20 -9.75 14.20
C SER A 95 8.39 -10.69 14.47
N GLU A 96 8.65 -11.62 13.56
CA GLU A 96 9.76 -12.58 13.70
C GLU A 96 11.14 -11.91 13.75
N VAL A 97 11.32 -10.82 12.98
CA VAL A 97 12.60 -10.11 12.82
C VAL A 97 12.61 -8.72 13.45
N GLY A 98 11.47 -8.24 13.95
CA GLY A 98 11.35 -6.95 14.61
C GLY A 98 9.91 -6.62 15.00
N ALA A 99 9.32 -5.61 14.37
CA ALA A 99 7.95 -5.18 14.68
C ALA A 99 7.22 -4.61 13.46
N ASN A 100 5.92 -4.79 13.40
CA ASN A 100 5.05 -4.05 12.49
C ASN A 100 4.54 -2.81 13.22
N VAL A 101 4.63 -1.66 12.55
CA VAL A 101 4.14 -0.37 13.06
C VAL A 101 3.07 0.13 12.11
N ASN A 102 1.82 -0.02 12.52
CA ASN A 102 0.64 0.25 11.72
C ASN A 102 -0.13 1.48 12.22
N TYR A 103 -0.83 2.15 11.33
CA TYR A 103 -1.72 3.26 11.65
C TYR A 103 -2.93 3.30 10.71
N ASP A 104 -4.02 3.87 11.20
CA ASP A 104 -5.21 4.09 10.38
C ASP A 104 -5.02 5.36 9.57
N CYS A 105 -4.94 5.24 8.25
CA CYS A 105 -4.74 6.38 7.36
C CYS A 105 -6.06 7.14 7.12
N TYR A 106 -5.98 8.45 6.87
CA TYR A 106 -7.16 9.25 6.52
C TYR A 106 -7.88 8.77 5.25
N CYS A 107 -7.17 8.05 4.36
CA CYS A 107 -7.77 7.44 3.17
C CYS A 107 -8.55 6.15 3.47
N GLY A 108 -8.55 5.68 4.73
CA GLY A 108 -9.31 4.51 5.19
C GLY A 108 -8.55 3.18 5.17
N CYS A 109 -7.29 3.14 4.73
CA CYS A 109 -6.48 1.94 4.77
C CYS A 109 -5.73 1.76 6.11
N ASP A 110 -5.40 0.51 6.44
CA ASP A 110 -4.36 0.18 7.42
C ASP A 110 -3.00 0.23 6.70
N ALA A 111 -2.21 1.25 7.02
CA ALA A 111 -0.88 1.44 6.46
C ALA A 111 0.17 1.24 7.57
N GLY A 112 1.39 0.89 7.19
CA GLY A 112 2.41 0.66 8.19
C GLY A 112 3.78 0.41 7.63
N PHE A 113 4.68 0.07 8.55
CA PHE A 113 6.08 -0.21 8.27
C PHE A 113 6.50 -1.47 9.01
N ALA A 114 7.06 -2.42 8.27
CA ALA A 114 7.64 -3.64 8.83
C ALA A 114 9.10 -3.38 9.22
N LEU A 115 9.35 -3.06 10.48
CA LEU A 115 10.71 -2.87 11.00
C LEU A 115 11.41 -4.22 11.12
N ASP A 116 12.39 -4.46 10.24
CA ASP A 116 13.37 -5.53 10.36
C ASP A 116 14.64 -5.03 11.05
N ARG A 117 14.90 -5.54 12.26
CA ARG A 117 16.08 -5.14 13.05
C ARG A 117 17.39 -5.70 12.49
N SER A 118 17.32 -6.66 11.57
CA SER A 118 18.50 -7.19 10.89
C SER A 118 18.99 -6.27 9.77
N GLN A 119 18.16 -5.31 9.33
CA GLN A 119 18.47 -4.39 8.24
C GLN A 119 18.77 -2.99 8.77
N ALA A 120 20.02 -2.54 8.60
CA ALA A 120 20.44 -1.21 9.04
C ALA A 120 19.87 -0.07 8.18
N ASP A 121 19.64 -0.34 6.89
CA ASP A 121 19.09 0.63 5.94
C ASP A 121 17.94 0.04 5.12
N GLN A 122 16.74 0.10 5.70
CA GLN A 122 15.51 -0.30 5.03
C GLN A 122 15.00 0.81 4.12
N PRO A 123 14.30 0.48 3.02
CA PRO A 123 13.59 1.47 2.22
C PRO A 123 12.47 2.13 3.03
N THR A 124 11.94 3.24 2.52
CA THR A 124 10.66 3.78 3.00
C THR A 124 9.53 2.93 2.47
N GLU A 125 8.45 2.81 3.22
CA GLU A 125 7.21 2.20 2.72
C GLU A 125 6.27 3.29 2.23
N SER A 126 5.58 3.03 1.13
CA SER A 126 4.68 3.98 0.48
C SER A 126 3.25 3.47 0.52
N CYS A 127 2.33 4.34 0.90
CA CYS A 127 0.89 4.08 0.86
C CYS A 127 0.29 4.58 -0.46
N CYS A 128 -0.80 3.96 -0.91
CA CYS A 128 -1.50 4.32 -2.15
C CYS A 128 -2.02 5.77 -2.16
N CYS A 129 -2.22 6.41 -1.00
CA CYS A 129 -2.57 7.82 -0.88
C CYS A 129 -1.36 8.77 -0.95
N GLY A 130 -0.17 8.25 -1.24
CA GLY A 130 1.06 9.02 -1.33
C GLY A 130 1.78 9.24 -0.01
N ASN A 131 1.27 8.79 1.13
CA ASN A 131 2.03 8.85 2.38
C ASN A 131 3.27 7.96 2.28
N HIS A 132 4.40 8.42 2.80
CA HIS A 132 5.58 7.58 3.01
C HIS A 132 5.82 7.43 4.50
N ILE A 133 6.19 6.23 4.96
CA ILE A 133 6.51 5.95 6.35
C ILE A 133 7.91 5.37 6.47
N PHE A 134 8.61 5.76 7.54
CA PHE A 134 9.88 5.19 7.94
C PHE A 134 9.93 5.03 9.45
N VAL A 135 10.43 3.88 9.92
CA VAL A 135 10.61 3.61 11.35
C VAL A 135 12.06 3.27 11.63
N GLY A 136 12.67 3.98 12.57
CA GLY A 136 14.06 3.75 12.94
C GLY A 136 14.72 4.95 13.60
N PRO A 137 16.04 4.89 13.84
CA PRO A 137 16.78 6.05 14.30
C PRO A 137 16.80 7.15 13.22
N ASP A 138 16.68 8.39 13.66
CA ASP A 138 16.67 9.61 12.83
C ASP A 138 15.62 9.54 11.70
N ALA A 139 14.44 9.00 12.02
CA ALA A 139 13.44 8.65 11.01
C ALA A 139 13.03 9.87 10.18
N GLY A 140 12.88 11.04 10.81
CA GLY A 140 12.50 12.28 10.14
C GLY A 140 13.54 12.75 9.11
N THR A 141 14.83 12.68 9.46
CA THR A 141 15.91 13.02 8.53
C THR A 141 16.01 12.00 7.40
N ARG A 142 15.90 10.71 7.74
CA ARG A 142 16.04 9.63 6.76
C ARG A 142 14.90 9.61 5.75
N ILE A 143 13.66 9.78 6.18
CA ILE A 143 12.54 9.84 5.24
C ILE A 143 12.68 11.02 4.29
N THR A 144 13.03 12.21 4.81
CA THR A 144 13.25 13.41 3.98
C THR A 144 14.32 13.19 2.93
N SER A 145 15.42 12.50 3.27
CA SER A 145 16.51 12.20 2.34
C SER A 145 16.16 11.21 1.23
N LYS A 146 15.05 10.47 1.39
CA LYS A 146 14.59 9.42 0.48
C LYS A 146 13.43 9.86 -0.43
N LEU A 147 12.85 11.05 -0.18
CA LEU A 147 11.80 11.61 -1.02
C LEU A 147 12.40 12.31 -2.25
N ASP A 148 11.80 12.08 -3.42
CA ASP A 148 12.22 12.72 -4.68
C ASP A 148 12.04 14.25 -4.64
N ASP A 149 11.00 14.74 -3.96
CA ASP A 149 10.76 16.16 -3.70
C ASP A 149 10.19 16.35 -2.29
N ALA A 150 11.07 16.61 -1.33
CA ALA A 150 10.69 16.78 0.07
C ALA A 150 9.72 17.96 0.31
N ASN A 151 9.65 18.96 -0.58
CA ASN A 151 8.76 20.11 -0.39
C ASN A 151 7.29 19.78 -0.65
N ARG A 152 7.01 18.64 -1.30
CA ARG A 152 5.65 18.13 -1.52
C ARG A 152 5.06 17.41 -0.31
N TYR A 153 5.84 17.27 0.74
CA TYR A 153 5.44 16.52 1.92
C TYR A 153 5.63 17.34 3.18
N ARG A 154 4.65 17.26 4.06
CA ARG A 154 4.84 17.57 5.48
C ARG A 154 5.32 16.30 6.17
N VAL A 155 6.44 16.40 6.88
CA VAL A 155 6.94 15.28 7.68
C VAL A 155 6.47 15.45 9.13
N ASP A 156 5.71 14.47 9.60
CA ASP A 156 5.36 14.30 11.00
C ASP A 156 6.29 13.26 11.64
N VAL A 157 6.73 13.50 12.88
CA VAL A 157 7.62 12.58 13.61
C VAL A 157 7.05 12.33 14.99
N GLN A 158 6.80 11.05 15.29
CA GLN A 158 6.27 10.59 16.57
C GLN A 158 7.18 9.50 17.15
N GLN A 159 7.01 9.24 18.45
CA GLN A 159 7.74 8.20 19.17
C GLN A 159 6.81 7.05 19.51
N VAL A 160 7.21 5.82 19.20
CA VAL A 160 6.47 4.62 19.58
C VAL A 160 7.35 3.69 20.40
N THR A 161 6.74 2.94 21.31
CA THR A 161 7.45 1.95 22.13
C THR A 161 7.41 0.60 21.45
N MET A 162 8.57 0.05 21.13
CA MET A 162 8.68 -1.25 20.49
C MET A 162 8.30 -2.40 21.45
N PRO A 163 7.97 -3.60 20.93
CA PRO A 163 7.60 -4.76 21.76
C PRO A 163 8.71 -5.30 22.67
N TRP A 164 9.92 -4.71 22.59
CA TRP A 164 11.06 -4.98 23.47
C TRP A 164 11.40 -3.79 24.39
N GLY A 165 10.52 -2.78 24.47
CA GLY A 165 10.61 -1.63 25.39
C GLY A 165 11.47 -0.46 24.92
N GLN A 166 12.06 -0.53 23.71
CA GLN A 166 12.85 0.56 23.15
C GLN A 166 11.93 1.62 22.51
N PRO A 167 12.10 2.92 22.82
CA PRO A 167 11.45 3.99 22.05
C PRO A 167 12.14 4.15 20.69
N VAL A 168 11.34 4.28 19.64
CA VAL A 168 11.83 4.45 18.25
C VAL A 168 10.98 5.51 17.55
N GLU A 169 11.61 6.29 16.68
CA GLU A 169 10.91 7.27 15.85
C GLU A 169 10.15 6.60 14.72
N VAL A 170 8.94 7.11 14.50
CA VAL A 170 8.14 6.89 13.30
C VAL A 170 8.02 8.23 12.61
N ALA A 171 8.48 8.29 11.37
CA ALA A 171 8.32 9.46 10.53
C ALA A 171 7.32 9.15 9.42
N LEU A 172 6.36 10.06 9.24
CA LEU A 172 5.33 9.97 8.22
C LEU A 172 5.40 11.22 7.34
N ALA A 173 5.76 11.06 6.07
CA ALA A 173 5.70 12.10 5.06
C ALA A 173 4.31 12.08 4.41
N ILE A 174 3.54 13.13 4.65
CA ILE A 174 2.14 13.28 4.20
C ILE A 174 2.13 14.30 3.07
N PRO A 175 1.53 14.01 1.91
CA PRO A 175 1.41 14.97 0.82
C PRO A 175 0.77 16.29 1.29
N SER A 176 1.35 17.42 0.93
CA SER A 176 0.91 18.75 1.38
C SER A 176 -0.12 19.43 0.46
N GLU A 177 -0.48 18.82 -0.67
CA GLU A 177 -1.40 19.36 -1.69
C GLU A 177 -2.26 18.28 -2.35
#